data_AF-A0A161YSE3-F1
#
_entry.id   AF-A0A161YSE3-F1
#
_cell.length_a   1.000
_cell.length_b   1.000
_cell.length_c   1.000
_cell.angle_alpha   90.00
_cell.angle_beta   90.00
_cell.angle_gamma   90.00
#
_symmetry.space_group_name_H-M   'P 1'
#
loop_
_entity.id
_entity.type
_entity.pdbx_description
1 polymer ?
#
loop_
_entity_poly.entity_id
_entity_poly.type
_entity_poly.pdbx_seq_one_letter_code
_entity_poly.pdbx_strand_id
1 'polypeptide(L)' 'MKNKVFVTYRELKGMSQVQLAEKLGICKDYVNMIENNRRMPGFALAKRIADLFGTTVDNLFFYSGKEQNVQ' A
#
# COMPACT_ATOMS: atom_id res chain seq x y z
N MET A 1 3.81 4.52 -12.14
CA MET A 1 4.31 5.36 -11.03
C MET A 1 4.20 4.59 -9.72
N LYS A 2 5.19 4.69 -8.82
CA LYS A 2 5.22 3.97 -7.53
C LYS A 2 4.25 4.61 -6.52
N ASN A 3 3.55 3.82 -5.71
CA ASN A 3 2.80 4.27 -4.53
C ASN A 3 3.80 4.64 -3.44
N LYS A 4 4.27 5.89 -3.46
CA LYS A 4 5.30 6.38 -2.52
C LYS A 4 4.82 6.33 -1.08
N VAL A 5 3.54 6.65 -0.82
CA VAL A 5 2.97 6.66 0.53
C VAL A 5 3.03 5.26 1.14
N PHE A 6 2.54 4.25 0.43
CA PHE A 6 2.58 2.85 0.88
C PHE A 6 4.02 2.39 1.19
N VAL A 7 4.96 2.70 0.29
CA VAL A 7 6.38 2.35 0.44
C VAL A 7 6.97 2.98 1.71
N THR A 8 6.72 4.28 1.91
CA THR A 8 7.18 5.00 3.10
C THR A 8 6.65 4.37 4.38
N TYR A 9 5.36 4.02 4.46
CA TYR A 9 4.83 3.35 5.65
C TYR A 9 5.47 1.98 5.91
N ARG A 10 5.71 1.18 4.86
CA ARG A 10 6.41 -0.11 5.02
C ARG A 10 7.83 0.09 5.56
N GLU A 11 8.57 1.04 5.00
CA GLU A 11 9.96 1.34 5.38
C GLU A 11 10.06 1.93 6.79
N LEU A 12 9.14 2.82 7.19
CA LEU A 12 9.06 3.35 8.55
C LEU A 12 8.80 2.27 9.60
N LYS A 13 8.13 1.18 9.22
CA LYS A 13 7.94 0.00 10.08
C LYS A 13 9.13 -0.97 10.03
N GLY A 14 10.19 -0.66 9.27
CA GLY A 14 11.37 -1.50 9.12
C GLY A 14 11.10 -2.84 8.41
N MET A 15 10.04 -2.93 7.61
CA MET A 15 9.63 -4.19 6.99
C MET A 15 10.15 -4.32 5.56
N SER A 16 10.66 -5.50 5.20
CA SER A 16 10.84 -5.89 3.80
C SER A 16 9.48 -6.19 3.13
N GLN A 17 9.44 -6.25 1.80
CA GLN A 17 8.22 -6.66 1.09
C GLN A 17 7.77 -8.07 1.50
N VAL A 18 8.70 -8.98 1.76
CA VAL A 18 8.43 -10.35 2.20
C VAL A 18 7.77 -10.35 3.58
N GLN A 19 8.34 -9.63 4.55
CA GLN A 19 7.81 -9.55 5.91
C GLN A 19 6.42 -8.93 5.96
N LEU A 20 6.17 -7.91 5.13
CA LEU A 20 4.83 -7.32 5.01
C LEU A 20 3.84 -8.33 4.40
N ALA A 21 4.27 -9.07 3.37
CA ALA A 21 3.45 -10.08 2.72
C ALA A 21 3.04 -11.20 3.69
N GLU A 22 3.99 -11.69 4.49
CA GLU A 22 3.75 -12.68 5.55
C GLU A 22 2.73 -12.19 6.57
N LYS A 23 2.88 -10.95 7.09
CA LYS A 23 1.91 -10.36 8.03
C LYS A 23 0.51 -10.19 7.44
N LEU A 24 0.42 -9.91 6.14
CA LEU A 24 -0.86 -9.72 5.45
C LEU A 24 -1.47 -11.03 4.94
N GLY A 25 -0.72 -12.13 4.95
CA GLY A 25 -1.15 -13.41 4.39
C GLY A 25 -1.30 -13.36 2.86
N ILE A 26 -0.40 -12.63 2.19
CA ILE A 26 -0.36 -12.50 0.72
C ILE A 26 1.06 -12.83 0.22
N CYS A 27 1.23 -12.96 -1.10
CA CYS A 27 2.57 -13.17 -1.67
C CYS A 27 3.35 -11.84 -1.80
N LYS A 28 4.68 -11.92 -1.74
CA LYS A 28 5.59 -10.76 -1.95
C LYS A 28 5.27 -10.01 -3.24
N ASP A 29 4.95 -10.73 -4.31
CA ASP A 29 4.67 -10.11 -5.60
C ASP A 29 3.38 -9.29 -5.58
N TYR A 30 2.40 -9.66 -4.75
CA TYR A 30 1.22 -8.82 -4.52
C TYR A 30 1.59 -7.49 -3.87
N VAL A 31 2.45 -7.50 -2.85
CA VAL A 31 3.00 -6.28 -2.24
C VAL A 31 3.71 -5.43 -3.30
N ASN A 32 4.57 -6.05 -4.12
CA ASN A 32 5.26 -5.38 -5.21
C ASN A 32 4.27 -4.75 -6.23
N MET A 33 3.18 -5.45 -6.56
CA MET A 33 2.15 -4.90 -7.45
C MET A 33 1.44 -3.69 -6.83
N ILE A 34 1.14 -3.72 -5.53
CA ILE A 34 0.58 -2.56 -4.81
C ILE A 34 1.56 -1.38 -4.85
N GLU A 35 2.83 -1.62 -4.48
CA GLU A 35 3.84 -0.56 -4.47
C GLU A 35 4.05 0.07 -5.84
N ASN A 36 3.84 -0.67 -6.92
CA ASN A 36 3.98 -0.15 -8.28
C ASN A 36 2.65 0.33 -8.89
N ASN A 37 1.58 0.45 -8.10
CA ASN A 37 0.22 0.78 -8.56
C ASN A 37 -0.29 -0.14 -9.69
N ARG A 38 0.22 -1.37 -9.76
CA ARG A 38 -0.23 -2.41 -10.71
C ARG A 38 -1.45 -3.16 -10.22
N ARG A 39 -1.74 -3.10 -8.91
CA ARG A 39 -2.91 -3.72 -8.31
C ARG A 39 -3.43 -2.92 -7.14
N MET A 40 -4.73 -2.66 -7.15
CA MET A 40 -5.44 -2.22 -5.95
C MET A 40 -5.85 -3.43 -5.11
N PRO A 41 -5.59 -3.43 -3.79
CA PRO A 41 -6.15 -4.45 -2.91
C PRO A 41 -7.66 -4.26 -2.78
N GLY A 42 -8.39 -5.37 -2.54
CA GLY A 42 -9.80 -5.28 -2.16
C GLY A 42 -9.97 -4.60 -0.80
N PHE A 43 -11.18 -4.10 -0.51
CA PHE A 43 -11.46 -3.28 0.68
C PHE A 43 -10.97 -3.91 1.99
N ALA A 44 -11.23 -5.20 2.21
CA ALA A 44 -10.79 -5.90 3.42
C ALA A 44 -9.26 -5.90 3.60
N LEU A 45 -8.50 -6.13 2.52
CA LEU A 45 -7.04 -6.10 2.56
C LEU A 45 -6.53 -4.67 2.71
N ALA A 46 -7.13 -3.71 2.01
CA ALA A 46 -6.81 -2.29 2.13
C ALA A 46 -6.98 -1.80 3.58
N LYS A 47 -8.08 -2.19 4.24
CA LYS A 47 -8.36 -1.87 5.64
C LYS A 47 -7.32 -2.47 6.59
N ARG A 48 -6.98 -3.75 6.41
CA ARG A 48 -5.93 -4.42 7.20
C ARG A 48 -4.56 -3.73 7.06
N ILE A 49 -4.21 -3.30 5.85
CA ILE A 49 -2.97 -2.56 5.59
C ILE A 49 -3.00 -1.22 6.31
N ALA A 50 -4.11 -0.49 6.21
CA ALA A 50 -4.30 0.80 6.87
C ALA A 50 -4.15 0.67 8.40
N ASP A 51 -4.79 -0.34 8.99
CA ASP A 51 -4.71 -0.63 10.42
C ASP A 51 -3.28 -1.02 10.84
N LEU A 52 -2.58 -1.85 10.06
CA LEU A 52 -1.18 -2.24 10.31
C LEU A 52 -0.23 -1.02 10.28
N PHE A 53 -0.46 -0.10 9.34
CA PHE A 53 0.35 1.10 9.18
C PHE A 53 -0.08 2.25 10.11
N GLY A 54 -1.23 2.15 10.78
CA GLY A 54 -1.76 3.20 11.66
C GLY A 54 -2.23 4.43 10.89
N THR A 55 -2.87 4.23 9.74
CA THR A 55 -3.34 5.31 8.84
C THR A 55 -4.71 4.94 8.25
N THR A 56 -5.27 5.78 7.37
CA THR A 56 -6.51 5.50 6.63
C THR A 56 -6.22 4.88 5.25
N VAL A 57 -7.22 4.20 4.69
CA VAL A 57 -7.21 3.68 3.31
C VAL A 57 -7.06 4.85 2.32
N ASP A 58 -7.76 5.95 2.56
CA ASP A 58 -7.66 7.19 1.79
C ASP A 58 -6.23 7.69 1.70
N ASN A 59 -5.51 7.75 2.82
CA ASN A 59 -4.12 8.19 2.82
C ASN A 59 -3.21 7.27 2.00
N LEU A 60 -3.43 5.95 2.06
CA LEU A 60 -2.58 4.97 1.38
C LEU A 60 -2.80 4.88 -0.13
N PHE A 61 -4.02 5.11 -0.61
CA PHE A 61 -4.39 4.81 -2.00
C PHE A 61 -5.00 5.98 -2.76
N PHE A 62 -5.48 7.01 -2.06
CA PHE A 62 -6.23 8.12 -2.65
C PHE A 62 -5.63 9.50 -2.32
N TYR A 63 -4.55 9.55 -1.53
CA TYR A 63 -3.82 10.78 -1.27
C TYR A 63 -3.08 11.24 -2.52
N SER A 64 -3.75 12.10 -3.30
CA SER A 64 -3.15 12.89 -4.36
C SER A 64 -2.90 14.29 -3.82
N GLY A 65 -1.64 14.60 -3.52
CA GLY A 65 -1.20 15.99 -3.43
C GLY A 65 -1.25 16.61 -4.82
N LYS A 66 -2.46 16.89 -5.34
CA LYS A 66 -2.79 17.30 -6.72
C LYS A 66 -2.40 16.31 -7.83
N GLU A 67 -3.15 16.43 -8.92
CA GLU A 67 -3.13 15.68 -10.18
C GLU A 67 -3.78 14.28 -10.17
N GLN A 68 -5.11 14.28 -10.02
CA GLN A 68 -5.92 13.43 -10.90
C GLN A 68 -6.14 14.20 -12.20
N ASN A 69 -5.35 13.91 -13.24
CA ASN A 69 -5.78 14.21 -14.60
C ASN A 69 -6.94 13.27 -14.90
N VAL A 70 -8.16 13.80 -14.79
CA VAL A 70 -9.34 13.19 -15.40
C VAL A 70 -9.20 13.44 -16.91
N GLN A 71 -8.97 12.36 -17.66
CA GLN A 71 -9.22 12.35 -19.10
C GLN A 71 -9.82 11.00 -19.49
#